data_AF-K1QX24-F1
#
_entry.id   AF-K1QX24-F1
#
_cell.length_a   1.000
_cell.length_b   1.000
_cell.length_c   1.000
_cell.angle_alpha   90.00
_cell.angle_beta   90.00
_cell.angle_gamma   90.00
#
_symmetry.space_group_name_H-M   'P 1'
#
loop_
_entity.id
_entity.type
_entity.pdbx_description
1 polymer ?
#
loop_
_entity_poly.entity_id
_entity_poly.type
_entity_poly.pdbx_seq_one_letter_code
_entity_poly.pdbx_strand_id
1 'polypeptide(L)'
;MTHDYWHQIQGQLFLTGTECCDLVVWTTKDLQIIRILKDKTWISNIATMLDFYFTKFLESLKYPMGVVIMTRGSVAPECRYDHAHRQQIAKTGF
;
A
#
# COMPACT_ATOMS: atom_id res chain seq x y z
N MET A 1 -8.60 -23.01 -2.69
CA MET A 1 -7.21 -22.66 -3.01
C MET A 1 -7.11 -21.14 -3.07
N THR A 2 -6.73 -20.52 -1.96
CA THR A 2 -6.43 -19.09 -1.85
C THR A 2 -4.93 -18.92 -2.09
N HIS A 3 -4.56 -18.44 -3.27
CA HIS A 3 -3.17 -18.08 -3.57
C HIS A 3 -2.93 -16.65 -3.07
N ASP A 4 -1.81 -16.37 -2.40
CA ASP A 4 -1.55 -15.05 -1.78
C ASP A 4 -1.64 -13.89 -2.78
N TYR A 5 -1.32 -14.17 -4.05
CA TYR A 5 -1.37 -13.19 -5.14
C TYR A 5 -2.76 -13.06 -5.80
N TRP A 6 -3.73 -13.90 -5.43
CA TRP A 6 -5.04 -13.95 -6.07
C TRP A 6 -5.76 -12.60 -6.00
N HIS A 7 -5.81 -11.97 -4.82
CA HIS A 7 -6.45 -10.66 -4.65
C HIS A 7 -5.78 -9.56 -5.48
N GLN A 8 -4.45 -9.58 -5.60
CA GLN A 8 -3.72 -8.63 -6.42
C GLN A 8 -4.09 -8.78 -7.89
N ILE A 9 -4.14 -10.02 -8.37
CA ILE A 9 -4.46 -10.34 -9.77
C ILE A 9 -5.92 -10.00 -10.08
N GLN A 10 -6.86 -10.33 -9.19
CA GLN A 10 -8.26 -9.93 -9.34
C GLN A 10 -8.39 -8.41 -9.43
N GLY A 11 -7.71 -7.66 -8.55
CA GLY A 11 -7.66 -6.20 -8.62
C GLY A 11 -7.23 -5.69 -10.00
N GLN A 12 -6.14 -6.23 -10.55
CA GLN A 12 -5.65 -5.84 -11.88
C GLN A 12 -6.66 -6.17 -13.00
N LEU A 13 -7.32 -7.32 -12.94
CA LEU A 13 -8.34 -7.72 -13.93
C LEU A 13 -9.55 -6.77 -13.93
N PHE A 14 -9.99 -6.34 -12.75
CA PHE A 14 -11.07 -5.37 -12.65
C PHE A 14 -10.65 -3.96 -13.10
N LEU A 15 -9.46 -3.49 -12.72
CA LEU A 15 -8.97 -2.16 -13.09
C LEU A 15 -8.69 -2.02 -14.59
N THR A 16 -8.18 -3.09 -15.23
CA THR A 16 -7.87 -3.08 -16.67
C THR A 16 -9.05 -3.47 -17.55
N GLY A 17 -10.14 -3.99 -16.97
CA GLY A 17 -11.28 -4.51 -17.71
C GLY A 17 -11.02 -5.83 -18.45
N THR A 18 -9.91 -6.51 -18.15
CA THR A 18 -9.53 -7.78 -18.79
C THR A 18 -10.18 -8.97 -18.08
N GLU A 19 -10.56 -10.01 -18.82
CA GLU A 19 -11.27 -11.18 -18.26
C GLU A 19 -10.33 -12.29 -17.75
N CYS A 20 -9.04 -12.24 -18.08
CA CYS A 20 -8.05 -13.19 -17.58
C CYS A 20 -6.61 -12.66 -17.62
N CYS A 21 -5.72 -13.29 -16.86
CA CYS A 21 -4.30 -12.98 -16.80
C CYS A 21 -3.51 -14.28 -16.64
N ASP A 22 -2.30 -14.34 -17.19
CA ASP A 22 -1.36 -15.44 -16.98
C ASP A 22 -0.39 -15.09 -15.84
N LEU A 23 -0.49 -15.82 -14.73
CA LEU A 23 0.49 -15.77 -13.65
C LEU A 23 1.70 -16.62 -14.04
N VAL A 24 2.82 -15.96 -14.29
CA VAL A 24 4.08 -16.60 -14.63
C VAL A 24 4.93 -16.74 -13.37
N VAL A 25 5.11 -17.97 -12.89
CA VAL A 25 5.99 -18.31 -11.77
C VAL A 25 7.28 -18.89 -12.36
N TRP A 26 8.37 -18.14 -12.24
CA TRP A 26 9.65 -18.53 -12.80
C TRP A 26 10.71 -18.75 -11.71
N THR A 27 11.50 -19.79 -11.89
CA THR A 27 12.71 -20.10 -11.13
C THR A 27 13.83 -20.51 -12.09
N THR A 28 15.06 -20.57 -11.61
CA THR A 28 16.19 -21.05 -12.42
C THR A 28 16.08 -22.53 -12.82
N LYS A 29 15.16 -23.29 -12.22
CA LYS A 29 14.95 -24.71 -12.47
C LYS A 29 13.68 -25.01 -13.28
N ASP A 30 12.68 -24.13 -13.21
CA ASP A 30 11.35 -24.38 -13.73
C ASP A 30 10.59 -23.09 -14.04
N LEU A 31 9.68 -23.18 -14.99
CA LEU A 31 8.75 -22.12 -15.41
C LEU A 31 7.33 -22.70 -15.39
N GLN A 32 6.46 -22.09 -14.60
CA GLN A 32 5.04 -22.42 -14.56
C GLN A 32 4.20 -21.22 -14.99
N ILE A 33 3.20 -21.47 -15.83
CA ILE A 33 2.25 -20.47 -16.30
C ILE A 33 0.86 -20.92 -15.88
N ILE A 34 0.16 -20.08 -15.11
CA ILE A 34 -1.15 -20.37 -14.55
C ILE A 34 -2.13 -19.32 -15.06
N ARG A 35 -3.10 -19.75 -15.87
CA ARG A 35 -4.20 -18.88 -16.32
C ARG A 35 -5.16 -18.62 -15.17
N ILE A 36 -5.34 -17.37 -14.80
CA ILE A 36 -6.29 -16.93 -13.79
C ILE A 36 -7.42 -16.16 -14.48
N LEU A 37 -8.65 -16.58 -14.20
CA LEU A 37 -9.86 -15.93 -14.70
C LEU A 37 -10.34 -14.87 -13.71
N LYS A 38 -10.97 -13.84 -14.25
CA LYS A 38 -11.65 -12.81 -13.46
C LYS A 38 -12.84 -13.43 -12.71
N ASP A 39 -12.84 -13.24 -11.40
CA ASP A 39 -13.92 -13.67 -10.52
C ASP A 39 -14.87 -12.50 -10.29
N LYS A 40 -16.07 -12.59 -10.85
CA LYS A 40 -17.10 -11.56 -10.74
C LYS A 40 -17.51 -11.28 -9.29
N THR A 41 -17.35 -12.25 -8.38
CA THR A 41 -17.67 -12.08 -6.96
C THR A 41 -16.69 -11.15 -6.24
N TRP A 42 -15.50 -10.92 -6.81
CA TRP A 42 -14.48 -10.07 -6.20
C TRP A 42 -14.79 -8.56 -6.31
N ILE A 43 -15.76 -8.17 -7.16
CA ILE A 43 -16.07 -6.76 -7.48
C ILE A 43 -16.32 -5.86 -6.25
N SER A 44 -16.86 -6.42 -5.17
CA SER A 44 -17.14 -5.68 -3.93
C SER A 44 -15.89 -5.07 -3.28
N ASN A 45 -14.70 -5.61 -3.59
CA ASN A 45 -13.43 -5.14 -3.05
C ASN A 45 -12.88 -3.89 -3.76
N ILE A 46 -13.41 -3.54 -4.95
CA ILE A 46 -12.94 -2.38 -5.71
C ILE A 46 -13.13 -1.07 -4.95
N ALA A 47 -14.31 -0.89 -4.32
CA ALA A 47 -14.59 0.32 -3.55
C ALA A 47 -13.60 0.46 -2.38
N THR A 48 -13.39 -0.61 -1.61
CA THR A 48 -12.43 -0.63 -0.49
C THR A 48 -11.00 -0.36 -0.94
N MET A 49 -10.58 -0.93 -2.07
CA MET A 49 -9.24 -0.73 -2.62
C MET A 49 -9.01 0.71 -3.07
N LEU A 50 -10.00 1.32 -3.75
CA LEU A 50 -9.93 2.73 -4.16
C LEU A 50 -9.93 3.67 -2.95
N ASP A 51 -10.78 3.40 -1.96
CA ASP A 51 -10.79 4.17 -0.71
C ASP A 51 -9.43 4.14 -0.02
N PHE A 52 -8.84 2.95 0.15
CA PHE A 52 -7.50 2.81 0.71
C PHE A 52 -6.44 3.56 -0.13
N TYR A 53 -6.50 3.44 -1.46
CA TYR A 53 -5.55 4.10 -2.34
C TYR A 53 -5.58 5.62 -2.19
N PHE A 54 -6.78 6.23 -2.23
CA PHE A 54 -6.91 7.69 -2.18
C PHE A 54 -6.77 8.26 -0.77
N THR A 55 -7.28 7.58 0.26
CA THR A 55 -7.34 8.11 1.63
C THR A 55 -6.18 7.69 2.52
N LYS A 56 -5.43 6.64 2.15
CA LYS A 56 -4.30 6.15 2.96
C LYS A 56 -3.00 6.21 2.18
N PHE A 57 -2.94 5.50 1.06
CA PHE A 57 -1.70 5.36 0.30
C PHE A 57 -1.24 6.69 -0.29
N LEU A 58 -2.08 7.36 -1.08
CA LEU A 58 -1.73 8.66 -1.66
C LEU A 58 -1.48 9.73 -0.59
N GLU A 59 -2.22 9.73 0.52
CA GLU A 59 -1.98 10.66 1.62
C GLU A 59 -0.60 10.46 2.26
N SER A 60 -0.19 9.20 2.48
CA SER A 60 1.15 8.88 3.00
C SER A 60 2.29 9.35 2.09
N LEU A 61 2.03 9.49 0.77
CA LEU A 61 3.00 9.97 -0.20
C LEU A 61 3.09 11.50 -0.25
N LYS A 62 2.04 12.23 0.17
CA LYS A 62 2.03 13.71 0.19
C LYS A 62 2.95 14.27 1.26
N TYR A 63 3.02 13.58 2.40
CA TYR A 63 3.87 13.95 3.53
C TYR A 63 4.74 12.75 3.88
N PRO A 64 5.73 12.41 3.04
CA PRO A 64 6.65 11.35 3.38
C PRO A 64 7.25 11.70 4.74
N MET A 65 7.20 10.75 5.68
CA MET A 65 7.71 10.85 7.05
C MET A 65 9.16 11.37 7.06
N GLY A 66 9.34 12.69 6.97
CA GLY A 66 10.63 13.33 6.74
C GLY A 66 10.64 14.62 5.90
N VAL A 67 9.57 14.98 5.17
CA VAL A 67 9.51 16.26 4.44
C VAL A 67 8.78 17.31 5.28
N VAL A 68 9.57 18.07 6.04
CA VAL A 68 9.13 19.35 6.61
C VAL A 68 9.10 20.36 5.46
N ILE A 69 7.93 20.61 4.87
CA ILE A 69 7.77 21.72 3.93
C ILE A 69 7.80 23.01 4.78
N MET A 70 8.98 23.59 4.94
CA MET A 70 9.11 24.97 5.44
C MET A 70 8.58 25.92 4.37
N THR A 71 7.26 26.04 4.25
CA THR A 71 6.68 27.19 3.56
C THR A 71 7.00 28.42 4.41
N ARG A 72 7.67 29.41 3.81
CA ARG A 72 7.85 30.73 4.44
C ARG A 72 6.45 31.29 4.74
N GLY A 73 5.99 31.17 5.98
CA GLY A 73 4.92 32.01 6.51
C GLY A 73 3.67 31.37 7.08
N SER A 74 3.52 30.05 7.17
CA SER A 74 2.28 29.45 7.68
C SER A 74 2.54 28.44 8.81
N VAL A 75 2.30 28.86 10.04
CA VAL A 75 2.27 27.99 11.22
C VAL A 75 1.02 27.10 11.11
N ALA A 76 1.22 25.80 10.81
CA ALA A 76 0.16 24.81 11.03
C ALA A 76 0.06 24.54 12.55
N PRO A 77 -1.14 24.56 13.15
CA PRO A 77 -1.30 24.35 14.57
C PRO A 77 -1.05 22.86 14.90
N GLU A 78 -0.04 22.63 15.72
CA GLU A 78 0.17 21.46 16.58
C GLU A 78 -0.34 20.09 16.08
N CYS A 79 0.41 19.44 15.19
CA CYS A 79 0.55 17.98 15.31
C CYS A 79 1.45 17.72 16.52
N ARG A 80 0.81 17.68 17.69
CA ARG A 80 1.35 17.20 18.97
C ARG A 80 1.78 15.74 18.83
N TYR A 81 2.96 15.51 18.28
CA TYR A 81 3.68 14.25 18.42
C TYR A 81 4.26 14.25 19.84
N ASP A 82 3.67 13.44 20.72
CA ASP A 82 4.01 13.35 22.13
C ASP A 82 5.52 13.12 22.32
N HIS A 83 6.18 14.17 22.82
CA HIS A 83 7.61 14.24 23.09
C HIS A 83 8.02 13.38 24.31
N ALA A 84 7.06 12.73 25.00
CA ALA A 84 7.36 12.00 26.23
C ALA A 84 8.15 10.69 26.02
N HIS A 85 8.12 10.07 24.83
CA HIS A 85 8.75 8.74 24.65
C HIS A 85 10.22 8.78 24.17
N ARG A 86 10.79 9.96 23.92
CA ARG A 86 12.17 10.09 23.41
C ARG A 86 13.20 10.63 24.43
N GLN A 87 12.83 10.79 25.70
CA GLN A 87 13.76 11.27 26.75
C GLN A 87 14.31 10.18 27.69
N GLN A 88 13.95 8.90 27.52
CA GLN A 88 14.44 7.83 28.41
C GLN A 88 15.65 7.04 27.90
N ILE A 89 16.12 7.26 26.66
CA ILE A 89 17.29 6.52 26.10
C ILE A 89 18.55 7.40 26.04
N ALA A 90 18.48 8.69 26.40
CA ALA A 90 19.61 9.63 26.36
C ALA A 90 20.13 10.06 27.75
N LYS A 91 19.88 9.28 28.81
CA LYS A 91 20.36 9.56 30.18
C LYS A 91 21.12 8.42 30.88
N THR A 92 21.56 7.42 30.14
CA THR A 92 22.57 6.46 30.64
C THR A 92 23.73 6.41 29.67
N GLY A 93 24.58 7.44 29.75
CA GLY A 93 25.97 7.35 29.34
C GLY A 93 26.83 7.27 30.59
N PHE A 94 27.15 6.05 31.01
CA PHE A 94 28.39 5.55 31.66
C PHE A 94 28.30 4.03 31.74
#